data_AF-A0A2K3MQD3-F1
#
_entry.id   AF-A0A2K3MQD3-F1
#
_cell.length_a   1.000
_cell.length_b   1.000
_cell.length_c   1.000
_cell.angle_alpha   90.00
_cell.angle_beta   90.00
_cell.angle_gamma   90.00
#
_symmetry.space_group_name_H-M   'P 1'
#
loop_
_entity.id
_entity.type
_entity.pdbx_description
1 polymer ?
#
loop_
_entity_poly.entity_id
_entity_poly.type
_entity_poly.pdbx_seq_one_letter_code
_entity_poly.pdbx_strand_id
1 'polypeptide(L)'
;MMITSTGRGEEGTTQEDWNCIWKVHDPPKTKHLLWRICKGCLPTRNRLKDSCLVSTQARQSAGLDHVVTSWIQHVGTAKELLLTICQAESREVAGKLAMLLWVLWKNRNNSVWEDIKESGQVLGAKAMHLWQEWKAVQCTTSNKNTQPELQQQHTQWQRPQFGWFKCNVDAGFHNDSCKTSGGRL
;
A
#
# COMPACT_ATOMS: atom_id res chain seq x y z
N MET A 1 3.76 13.63 -56.18
CA MET A 1 3.47 12.44 -55.36
C MET A 1 4.12 12.66 -54.00
N MET A 2 3.37 13.18 -53.02
CA MET A 2 3.80 13.30 -51.63
C MET A 2 2.86 12.47 -50.79
N ILE A 3 3.36 11.38 -50.22
CA ILE A 3 2.76 10.72 -49.06
C ILE A 3 3.94 10.17 -48.26
N THR A 4 4.30 10.81 -47.16
CA THR A 4 5.09 10.16 -46.11
C THR A 4 4.20 10.07 -44.88
N SER A 5 3.80 8.83 -44.63
CA SER A 5 3.00 8.36 -43.52
C SER A 5 3.76 8.45 -42.20
N THR A 6 3.02 8.95 -41.22
CA THR A 6 3.16 8.83 -39.77
C THR A 6 3.68 7.45 -39.32
N GLY A 7 4.74 7.43 -38.52
CA GLY A 7 5.21 6.24 -37.79
C GLY A 7 5.24 6.54 -36.30
N ARG A 8 4.14 6.21 -35.62
CA ARG A 8 3.94 6.30 -34.17
C ARG A 8 4.85 5.26 -33.50
N GLY A 9 5.78 5.70 -32.67
CA GLY A 9 6.63 4.82 -31.87
C GLY A 9 5.79 3.95 -30.94
N GLU A 10 5.97 2.64 -31.08
CA GLU A 10 5.36 1.62 -30.22
C GLU A 10 6.05 1.65 -28.85
N GLU A 11 5.40 2.29 -27.87
CA GLU A 11 5.67 2.03 -26.46
C GLU A 11 5.10 0.64 -26.15
N GLY A 12 5.98 -0.35 -26.07
CA GLY A 12 5.67 -1.68 -25.57
C GLY A 12 5.27 -1.59 -24.10
N THR A 13 3.99 -1.35 -23.84
CA THR A 13 3.40 -1.44 -22.51
C THR A 13 3.47 -2.88 -22.06
N THR A 14 4.43 -3.21 -21.18
CA THR A 14 4.33 -4.42 -20.36
C THR A 14 2.96 -4.38 -19.68
N GLN A 15 2.12 -5.36 -19.99
CA GLN A 15 0.79 -5.49 -19.39
C GLN A 15 0.98 -5.61 -17.87
N GLU A 16 0.75 -4.50 -17.18
CA GLU A 16 1.03 -4.35 -15.76
C GLU A 16 0.15 -5.32 -14.98
N ASP A 17 0.72 -6.44 -14.49
CA ASP A 17 -0.04 -7.47 -13.78
C ASP A 17 -0.29 -7.06 -12.32
N TRP A 18 -1.18 -6.07 -12.17
CA TRP A 18 -1.64 -5.51 -10.90
C TRP A 18 -2.25 -6.53 -9.95
N ASN A 19 -2.60 -7.72 -10.46
CA ASN A 19 -3.18 -8.80 -9.68
C ASN A 19 -2.25 -9.25 -8.55
N CYS A 20 -0.93 -9.10 -8.68
CA CYS A 20 0.00 -9.48 -7.62
C CYS A 20 -0.18 -8.63 -6.36
N ILE A 21 -0.47 -7.32 -6.49
CA ILE A 21 -0.69 -6.41 -5.35
C ILE A 21 -1.93 -6.86 -4.56
N TRP A 22 -3.01 -7.19 -5.25
CA TRP A 22 -4.26 -7.60 -4.61
C TRP A 22 -4.16 -8.97 -3.94
N LYS A 23 -3.24 -9.84 -4.43
CA LYS A 23 -2.90 -11.14 -3.85
C LYS A 23 -2.00 -11.04 -2.61
N VAL A 24 -1.40 -9.89 -2.33
CA VAL A 24 -0.67 -9.68 -1.07
C VAL A 24 -1.65 -9.85 0.09
N HIS A 25 -1.23 -10.64 1.07
CA HIS A 25 -2.01 -10.88 2.27
C HIS A 25 -1.61 -9.77 3.25
N ASP A 26 -2.21 -8.59 3.20
CA ASP A 26 -1.89 -7.46 4.08
C ASP A 26 -3.15 -6.59 4.37
N PRO A 27 -3.10 -5.67 5.34
CA PRO A 27 -4.22 -4.78 5.64
C PRO A 27 -4.66 -3.92 4.43
N PRO A 28 -5.95 -3.60 4.29
CA PRO A 28 -6.46 -2.77 3.18
C PRO A 28 -5.75 -1.42 3.01
N LYS A 29 -5.38 -0.77 4.14
CA LYS A 29 -4.62 0.49 4.15
C LYS A 29 -3.25 0.37 3.45
N THR A 30 -2.64 -0.80 3.55
CA THR A 30 -1.34 -1.11 2.97
C THR A 30 -1.47 -1.31 1.46
N LYS A 31 -2.46 -2.10 1.02
CA LYS A 31 -2.80 -2.27 -0.42
C LYS A 31 -3.06 -0.95 -1.13
N HIS A 32 -3.79 -0.05 -0.48
CA HIS A 32 -4.08 1.27 -1.05
C HIS A 32 -2.80 2.10 -1.24
N LEU A 33 -1.87 2.07 -0.27
CA LEU A 33 -0.58 2.72 -0.41
C LEU A 33 0.25 2.09 -1.54
N LEU A 34 0.32 0.75 -1.62
CA LEU A 34 1.04 0.06 -2.68
C LEU A 34 0.53 0.47 -4.07
N TRP A 35 -0.79 0.50 -4.23
CA TRP A 35 -1.41 0.97 -5.47
C TRP A 35 -0.99 2.41 -5.81
N ARG A 36 -0.96 3.32 -4.82
CA ARG A 36 -0.49 4.71 -5.01
C ARG A 36 0.99 4.78 -5.38
N ILE A 37 1.85 3.96 -4.77
CA ILE A 37 3.28 3.87 -5.11
C ILE A 37 3.41 3.46 -6.58
N CYS A 38 2.71 2.41 -6.98
CA CYS A 38 2.87 1.89 -8.33
C CYS A 38 2.21 2.76 -9.42
N LYS A 39 1.22 3.58 -9.08
CA LYS A 39 0.69 4.63 -9.95
C LYS A 39 1.53 5.90 -9.97
N GLY A 40 2.61 5.97 -9.18
CA GLY A 40 3.45 7.17 -9.07
C GLY A 40 2.70 8.35 -8.42
N CYS A 41 1.58 8.10 -7.75
CA CYS A 41 0.72 9.13 -7.14
C CYS A 41 1.17 9.53 -5.72
N LEU A 42 2.44 9.28 -5.39
CA LEU A 42 3.07 9.79 -4.19
C LEU A 42 4.10 10.84 -4.60
N PRO A 43 4.17 12.00 -3.91
CA PRO A 43 5.27 12.94 -4.04
C PRO A 43 6.54 12.39 -3.36
N THR A 44 6.93 11.18 -3.75
CA THR A 44 8.17 10.52 -3.34
C THR A 44 9.22 10.80 -4.40
N ARG A 45 10.27 11.54 -4.02
CA ARG A 45 11.50 11.62 -4.81
C ARG A 45 11.95 10.19 -5.13
N ASN A 46 12.07 9.85 -6.41
CA ASN A 46 12.49 8.54 -6.93
C ASN A 46 13.97 8.26 -6.64
N ARG A 47 14.38 8.24 -5.38
CA ARG A 47 15.75 7.96 -4.96
C ARG A 47 15.82 6.66 -4.18
N LEU A 48 15.41 5.56 -4.82
CA LEU A 48 15.49 4.22 -4.23
C LEU A 48 16.93 3.84 -3.89
N LYS A 49 17.88 4.30 -4.72
CA LYS A 49 19.33 4.03 -4.59
C LYS A 49 20.00 4.85 -3.47
N ASP A 50 19.48 6.02 -3.15
CA ASP A 50 19.96 6.81 -2.00
C ASP A 50 19.26 6.30 -0.73
N SER A 51 19.77 5.20 -0.18
CA SER A 51 19.24 4.61 1.05
C SER A 51 19.45 5.55 2.23
N CYS A 52 18.39 6.21 2.69
CA CYS A 52 18.40 6.95 3.96
C CYS A 52 18.62 5.99 5.14
N LEU A 53 19.44 6.40 6.11
CA LEU A 53 19.76 5.64 7.33
C LEU A 53 18.51 5.05 8.02
N VAL A 54 17.42 5.83 8.10
CA VAL A 54 16.16 5.40 8.69
C VAL A 54 15.57 4.19 7.96
N SER A 55 15.58 4.21 6.62
CA SER A 55 15.09 3.09 5.80
C SER A 55 15.99 1.86 5.95
N THR A 56 17.31 2.03 5.98
CA THR A 56 18.26 0.92 6.18
C THR A 56 18.07 0.26 7.54
N GLN A 57 18.02 1.04 8.61
CA GLN A 57 17.79 0.52 9.96
C GLN A 57 16.44 -0.18 10.09
N ALA A 58 15.39 0.35 9.46
CA ALA A 58 14.06 -0.26 9.48
C ALA A 58 14.02 -1.60 8.74
N ARG A 59 14.68 -1.71 7.58
CA ARG A 59 14.81 -2.97 6.84
C ARG A 59 15.57 -4.04 7.62
N GLN A 60 16.68 -3.64 8.26
CA GLN A 60 17.49 -4.54 9.10
C GLN A 60 16.70 -5.05 10.29
N SER A 61 16.03 -4.15 11.03
CA SER A 61 15.20 -4.53 12.18
C SER A 61 13.98 -5.37 11.77
N ALA A 62 13.44 -5.17 10.57
CA ALA A 62 12.38 -6.01 10.02
C ALA A 62 12.86 -7.37 9.46
N GLY A 63 14.18 -7.60 9.40
CA GLY A 63 14.75 -8.82 8.80
C GLY A 63 14.59 -8.90 7.28
N LEU A 64 14.29 -7.79 6.60
CA LEU A 64 14.03 -7.73 5.16
C LEU A 64 15.21 -7.18 4.35
N ASP A 65 16.28 -6.78 5.00
CA ASP A 65 17.39 -6.07 4.35
C ASP A 65 18.08 -6.89 3.25
N HIS A 66 18.28 -8.18 3.47
CA HIS A 66 18.90 -9.07 2.49
C HIS A 66 18.05 -9.22 1.21
N VAL A 67 16.73 -9.43 1.36
CA VAL A 67 15.78 -9.51 0.24
C VAL A 67 15.79 -8.19 -0.53
N VAL A 68 15.59 -7.07 0.17
CA VAL A 68 15.46 -5.76 -0.47
C VAL A 68 16.76 -5.34 -1.14
N THR A 69 17.91 -5.57 -0.51
CA THR A 69 19.22 -5.18 -1.08
C THR A 69 19.58 -6.01 -2.31
N SER A 70 19.22 -7.31 -2.33
CA SER A 70 19.37 -8.16 -3.52
C SER A 70 18.65 -7.56 -4.73
N TRP A 71 17.41 -7.11 -4.54
CA TRP A 71 16.60 -6.58 -5.62
C TRP A 71 16.93 -5.13 -5.99
N ILE A 72 17.32 -4.27 -5.03
CA ILE A 72 17.68 -2.86 -5.27
C ILE A 72 18.84 -2.70 -6.28
N GLN A 73 19.75 -3.66 -6.36
CA GLN A 73 20.85 -3.64 -7.33
C GLN A 73 20.35 -3.79 -8.78
N HIS A 74 19.20 -4.46 -8.97
CA HIS A 74 18.67 -4.81 -10.27
C HIS A 74 17.50 -3.92 -10.72
N VAL A 75 16.87 -3.18 -9.81
CA VAL A 75 15.69 -2.34 -10.11
C VAL A 75 15.95 -0.85 -9.92
N GLY A 76 15.33 -0.02 -10.77
CA GLY A 76 15.51 1.44 -10.75
C GLY A 76 14.49 2.17 -9.89
N THR A 77 13.30 1.59 -9.69
CA THR A 77 12.16 2.28 -9.09
C THR A 77 11.51 1.50 -7.94
N ALA A 78 10.86 2.22 -7.02
CA ALA A 78 10.11 1.60 -5.91
C ALA A 78 8.97 0.69 -6.43
N LYS A 79 8.39 1.06 -7.57
CA LYS A 79 7.37 0.27 -8.28
C LYS A 79 7.94 -1.08 -8.73
N GLU A 80 9.07 -1.06 -9.43
CA GLU A 80 9.72 -2.30 -9.90
C GLU A 80 10.12 -3.20 -8.73
N LEU A 81 10.70 -2.63 -7.67
CA LEU A 81 11.05 -3.38 -6.46
C LEU A 81 9.84 -4.09 -5.87
N LEU A 82 8.73 -3.36 -5.71
CA LEU A 82 7.49 -3.88 -5.17
C LEU A 82 6.89 -5.00 -6.03
N LEU A 83 6.79 -4.78 -7.34
CA LEU A 83 6.22 -5.77 -8.25
C LEU A 83 7.09 -7.03 -8.30
N THR A 84 8.41 -6.86 -8.35
CA THR A 84 9.37 -7.98 -8.35
C THR A 84 9.23 -8.82 -7.09
N ILE A 85 9.18 -8.19 -5.91
CA ILE A 85 9.01 -8.92 -4.64
C ILE A 85 7.63 -9.56 -4.55
N CYS A 86 6.56 -8.92 -5.05
CA CYS A 86 5.23 -9.53 -5.05
C CYS A 86 5.12 -10.74 -6.00
N GLN A 87 5.98 -10.84 -7.01
CA GLN A 87 5.98 -11.92 -8.00
C GLN A 87 6.98 -13.03 -7.67
N ALA A 88 8.17 -12.68 -7.18
CA ALA A 88 9.28 -13.60 -6.95
C ALA A 88 9.36 -14.14 -5.52
N GLU A 89 8.85 -13.39 -4.53
CA GLU A 89 8.94 -13.77 -3.12
C GLU A 89 7.63 -14.36 -2.58
N SER A 90 7.71 -14.99 -1.41
CA SER A 90 6.53 -15.52 -0.73
C SER A 90 5.54 -14.40 -0.36
N ARG A 91 4.25 -14.76 -0.26
CA ARG A 91 3.19 -13.84 0.19
C ARG A 91 3.47 -13.24 1.57
N GLU A 92 4.20 -13.95 2.43
CA GLU A 92 4.61 -13.45 3.74
C GLU A 92 5.67 -12.35 3.64
N VAL A 93 6.70 -12.56 2.81
CA VAL A 93 7.75 -11.54 2.59
C VAL A 93 7.16 -10.30 1.93
N ALA A 94 6.30 -10.48 0.92
CA ALA A 94 5.60 -9.39 0.27
C ALA A 94 4.73 -8.59 1.26
N GLY A 95 3.99 -9.27 2.14
CA GLY A 95 3.16 -8.61 3.15
C GLY A 95 3.96 -7.87 4.24
N LYS A 96 5.08 -8.44 4.71
CA LYS A 96 6.02 -7.76 5.62
C LYS A 96 6.61 -6.51 4.99
N LEU A 97 7.04 -6.59 3.72
CA LEU A 97 7.56 -5.44 2.98
C LEU A 97 6.50 -4.36 2.80
N ALA A 98 5.28 -4.76 2.44
CA ALA A 98 4.16 -3.86 2.30
C ALA A 98 3.90 -3.08 3.60
N MET A 99 3.88 -3.78 4.74
CA MET A 99 3.74 -3.17 6.06
C MET A 99 4.88 -2.20 6.38
N LEU A 100 6.12 -2.58 6.08
CA LEU A 100 7.30 -1.76 6.30
C LEU A 100 7.23 -0.45 5.49
N LEU A 101 6.85 -0.52 4.22
CA LEU A 101 6.67 0.66 3.37
C LEU A 101 5.57 1.58 3.90
N TRP A 102 4.48 1.01 4.42
CA TRP A 102 3.42 1.78 5.05
C TRP A 102 3.88 2.51 6.30
N VAL A 103 4.64 1.85 7.18
CA VAL A 103 5.19 2.47 8.39
C VAL A 103 6.18 3.58 8.05
N LEU A 104 7.07 3.37 7.08
CA LEU A 104 8.02 4.38 6.60
C LEU A 104 7.30 5.60 6.00
N TRP A 105 6.26 5.36 5.19
CA TRP A 105 5.43 6.43 4.64
C TRP A 105 4.69 7.21 5.73
N LYS A 106 4.12 6.51 6.73
CA LYS A 106 3.46 7.13 7.88
C LYS A 106 4.43 8.01 8.68
N ASN A 107 5.64 7.52 8.96
CA ASN A 107 6.67 8.29 9.66
C ASN A 107 7.08 9.54 8.87
N ARG A 108 7.22 9.42 7.55
CA ARG A 108 7.49 10.57 6.69
C ARG A 108 6.39 11.63 6.79
N ASN A 109 5.12 11.22 6.75
CA ASN A 109 4.00 12.15 6.89
C ASN A 109 4.00 12.81 8.27
N ASN A 110 4.15 12.03 9.35
CA ASN A 110 4.23 12.57 10.70
C ASN A 110 5.37 13.58 10.85
N SER A 111 6.52 13.34 10.22
CA SER A 111 7.62 14.29 10.22
C SER A 111 7.30 15.59 9.48
N VAL A 112 6.43 15.56 8.46
CA VAL A 112 6.07 16.75 7.68
C VAL A 112 4.98 17.57 8.38
N TRP A 113 4.03 16.89 9.03
CA TRP A 113 2.85 17.53 9.59
C TRP A 113 2.92 17.78 11.10
N GLU A 114 3.67 16.96 11.83
CA GLU A 114 3.70 16.95 13.32
C GLU A 114 5.13 17.11 13.89
N ASP A 115 6.16 17.21 13.03
CA ASP A 115 7.59 17.18 13.37
C ASP A 115 8.03 15.98 14.24
N ILE A 116 7.26 14.88 14.19
CA ILE A 116 7.59 13.63 14.89
C ILE A 116 8.46 12.76 13.98
N LYS A 117 9.62 12.32 14.49
CA LYS A 117 10.53 11.39 13.81
C LYS A 117 10.91 10.23 14.73
N GLU A 118 10.48 9.02 14.36
CA GLU A 118 10.91 7.79 15.01
C GLU A 118 12.20 7.25 14.34
N SER A 119 13.01 6.51 15.10
CA SER A 119 14.22 5.88 14.57
C SER A 119 13.87 4.69 13.67
N GLY A 120 14.76 4.35 12.73
CA GLY A 120 14.51 3.26 11.79
C GLY A 120 14.31 1.91 12.49
N GLN A 121 15.08 1.64 13.55
CA GLN A 121 14.95 0.41 14.35
C GLN A 121 13.54 0.26 14.95
N VAL A 122 13.00 1.34 15.53
CA VAL A 122 11.64 1.35 16.09
C VAL A 122 10.60 1.13 15.00
N LEU A 123 10.77 1.77 13.84
CA LEU A 123 9.88 1.60 12.69
C LEU A 123 9.88 0.16 12.15
N GLY A 124 11.05 -0.49 12.09
CA GLY A 124 11.18 -1.89 11.67
C GLY A 124 10.44 -2.83 12.62
N ALA A 125 10.70 -2.72 13.92
CA ALA A 125 10.02 -3.52 14.95
C ALA A 125 8.50 -3.31 14.92
N LYS A 126 8.05 -2.05 14.82
CA LYS A 126 6.64 -1.66 14.71
C LYS A 126 5.95 -2.26 13.48
N ALA A 127 6.63 -2.26 12.33
CA ALA A 127 6.10 -2.87 11.12
C ALA A 127 5.90 -4.38 11.29
N MET A 128 6.86 -5.07 11.91
CA MET A 128 6.75 -6.52 12.15
C MET A 128 5.66 -6.86 13.16
N HIS A 129 5.53 -6.06 14.22
CA HIS A 129 4.47 -6.24 15.20
C HIS A 129 3.08 -6.07 14.56
N LEU A 130 2.85 -4.97 13.83
CA LEU A 130 1.59 -4.72 13.13
C LEU A 130 1.26 -5.81 12.09
N TRP A 131 2.29 -6.35 11.43
CA TRP A 131 2.15 -7.47 10.52
C TRP A 131 1.70 -8.75 11.25
N GLN A 132 2.32 -9.07 12.38
CA GLN A 132 2.00 -10.24 13.19
C GLN A 132 0.58 -10.17 13.77
N GLU A 133 0.19 -9.02 14.32
CA GLU A 133 -1.17 -8.80 14.84
C GLU A 133 -2.20 -9.04 13.75
N TRP A 134 -1.98 -8.45 12.58
CA TRP A 134 -2.88 -8.65 11.45
C TRP A 134 -2.93 -10.12 11.00
N LYS A 135 -1.77 -10.79 10.89
CA LYS A 135 -1.71 -12.22 10.55
C LYS A 135 -2.48 -13.07 11.57
N ALA A 136 -2.37 -12.76 12.86
CA ALA A 136 -3.07 -13.48 13.93
C ALA A 136 -4.60 -13.36 13.81
N VAL A 137 -5.12 -12.15 13.56
CA VAL A 137 -6.56 -11.90 13.36
C VAL A 137 -7.12 -12.68 12.17
N GLN A 138 -6.35 -12.78 11.08
CA GLN A 138 -6.76 -13.53 9.90
C GLN A 138 -6.83 -15.04 10.18
N CYS A 139 -5.88 -15.60 10.94
CA CYS A 139 -5.91 -17.00 11.37
C CYS A 139 -7.14 -17.30 12.25
N THR A 140 -7.52 -16.39 13.15
CA THR A 140 -8.71 -16.55 13.99
C THR A 140 -10.00 -16.49 13.18
N THR A 141 -10.05 -15.65 12.15
CA THR A 141 -11.23 -15.52 11.27
C THR A 141 -11.42 -16.75 10.39
N SER A 142 -10.33 -17.36 9.91
CA SER A 142 -10.39 -18.60 9.12
C SER A 142 -10.86 -19.84 9.92
N ASN A 143 -10.71 -19.82 11.26
CA ASN A 143 -11.09 -20.92 12.14
C ASN A 143 -12.53 -20.81 12.72
N LYS A 144 -13.28 -19.74 12.42
CA LYS A 144 -14.65 -19.53 12.92
C LYS A 144 -15.76 -20.16 12.06
N ASN A 145 -15.52 -21.37 11.52
CA ASN A 145 -16.56 -22.12 10.80
C ASN A 145 -17.49 -22.97 11.70
N THR A 146 -17.57 -22.69 13.00
CA THR A 146 -18.49 -23.40 13.90
C THR A 146 -19.18 -22.46 14.91
N GLN A 147 -20.44 -22.12 14.60
CA GLN A 147 -21.55 -21.65 15.49
C GLN A 147 -21.57 -20.20 16.04
N PRO A 148 -22.77 -19.68 16.44
CA PRO A 148 -23.89 -19.28 15.60
C PRO A 148 -24.12 -17.75 15.61
N GLU A 149 -24.81 -17.31 14.58
CA GLU A 149 -25.15 -15.96 14.15
C GLU A 149 -25.80 -15.08 15.25
N LEU A 150 -25.09 -14.06 15.74
CA LEU A 150 -25.73 -12.80 16.13
C LEU A 150 -25.68 -11.90 14.90
N GLN A 151 -26.83 -11.80 14.26
CA GLN A 151 -27.11 -11.25 12.95
C GLN A 151 -26.77 -9.75 12.85
N GLN A 152 -25.49 -9.38 12.78
CA GLN A 152 -25.10 -8.14 12.11
C GLN A 152 -25.13 -8.43 10.61
N GLN A 153 -26.23 -8.05 9.96
CA GLN A 153 -26.37 -8.14 8.51
C GLN A 153 -25.19 -7.44 7.85
N HIS A 154 -24.24 -8.24 7.38
CA HIS A 154 -23.12 -7.79 6.56
C HIS A 154 -23.73 -7.30 5.25
N THR A 155 -23.97 -5.99 5.14
CA THR A 155 -24.59 -5.39 3.96
C THR A 155 -23.56 -5.43 2.84
N GLN A 156 -23.58 -6.49 2.04
CA GLN A 156 -22.75 -6.58 0.85
C GLN A 156 -23.25 -5.54 -0.16
N TRP A 157 -22.34 -4.67 -0.62
CA TRP A 157 -22.70 -3.63 -1.57
C TRP A 157 -23.24 -4.23 -2.87
N GLN A 158 -24.44 -3.80 -3.28
CA GLN A 158 -25.01 -4.13 -4.59
C GLN A 158 -25.12 -2.88 -5.45
N ARG A 159 -24.99 -3.08 -6.76
CA ARG A 159 -25.14 -2.00 -7.74
C ARG A 159 -26.58 -1.46 -7.68
N PRO A 160 -26.79 -0.13 -7.65
CA PRO A 160 -28.12 0.45 -7.71
C PRO A 160 -28.87 -0.04 -8.97
N GLN A 161 -30.17 -0.25 -8.83
CA GLN A 161 -31.03 -0.62 -9.95
C GLN A 161 -31.04 0.49 -11.02
N PHE A 162 -31.39 0.12 -12.26
CA PHE A 162 -31.48 1.07 -13.35
C PHE A 162 -32.44 2.23 -13.00
N GLY A 163 -31.97 3.47 -13.16
CA GLY A 163 -32.72 4.68 -12.78
C GLY A 163 -32.38 5.26 -11.40
N TRP A 164 -31.56 4.58 -10.58
CA TRP A 164 -31.12 5.07 -9.28
C TRP A 164 -29.66 5.53 -9.27
N PHE A 165 -29.39 6.67 -8.62
CA PHE A 165 -28.06 7.22 -8.45
C PHE A 165 -27.53 6.95 -7.04
N LYS A 166 -26.27 6.50 -6.94
CA LYS A 166 -25.56 6.38 -5.65
C LYS A 166 -24.87 7.72 -5.35
N CYS A 167 -25.37 8.45 -4.37
CA CYS A 167 -24.68 9.61 -3.83
C CYS A 167 -23.81 9.17 -2.64
N ASN A 168 -22.49 9.28 -2.77
CA ASN A 168 -21.61 9.16 -1.62
C ASN A 168 -21.50 10.56 -0.98
N VAL A 169 -21.74 10.64 0.33
CA VAL A 169 -21.56 11.87 1.11
C VAL A 169 -20.53 11.58 2.17
N ASP A 170 -19.56 12.48 2.33
CA ASP A 170 -18.57 12.42 3.39
C ASP A 170 -18.72 13.65 4.30
N ALA A 171 -18.41 13.47 5.58
CA ALA A 171 -18.46 14.55 6.57
C ALA A 171 -17.17 14.56 7.40
N GLY A 172 -16.49 15.69 7.39
CA GLY A 172 -15.31 15.94 8.22
C GLY A 172 -15.67 16.75 9.46
N PHE A 173 -15.18 16.31 10.63
CA PHE A 173 -15.29 17.06 11.89
C PHE A 173 -13.94 17.68 12.24
N HIS A 174 -13.93 18.98 12.54
CA HIS A 174 -12.77 19.69 13.08
C HIS A 174 -13.06 20.11 14.52
N ASN A 175 -12.32 19.54 15.47
CA ASN A 175 -12.54 19.75 16.91
C ASN A 175 -12.28 21.20 17.36
N ASP A 176 -11.44 21.95 16.64
CA ASP A 176 -11.00 23.28 17.07
C ASP A 176 -11.93 24.43 16.66
N SER A 177 -12.99 24.15 15.87
CA SER A 177 -13.88 25.22 15.39
C SER A 177 -15.36 24.91 15.43
N CYS A 178 -15.79 23.75 15.92
CA CYS A 178 -17.21 23.33 15.91
C CYS A 178 -17.89 23.54 14.54
N LYS A 179 -17.13 23.36 13.45
CA LYS A 179 -17.62 23.47 12.08
C LYS A 179 -17.67 22.09 11.45
N THR A 180 -18.83 21.77 10.88
CA THR A 180 -19.03 20.61 10.01
C THR A 180 -19.03 21.09 8.57
N SER A 181 -18.28 20.39 7.72
CA SER A 181 -18.30 20.62 6.27
C SER A 181 -18.65 19.30 5.56
N GLY A 182 -19.52 19.40 4.56
CA GLY A 182 -19.97 18.27 3.77
C GLY A 182 -19.67 18.51 2.29
N GLY A 183 -19.11 17.49 1.63
CA GLY A 183 -18.83 17.49 0.20
C GLY A 183 -19.58 16.38 -0.53
N ARG A 184 -19.99 16.64 -1.77
CA ARG A 184 -20.45 15.61 -2.72
C ARG A 184 -19.32 15.33 -3.71
N LEU A 185 -19.04 14.05 -3.95
CA LEU A 185 -18.17 13.55 -5.02
C LEU A 185 -18.96 13.36 -6.31
#